data_AF-A0A5Q4H7X0-F1
#
_entry.id   AF-A0A5Q4H7X0-F1
#
_cell.length_a   1.000
_cell.length_b   1.000
_cell.length_c   1.000
_cell.angle_alpha   90.00
_cell.angle_beta   90.00
_cell.angle_gamma   90.00
#
_symmetry.space_group_name_H-M   'P 1'
#
loop_
_entity.id
_entity.type
_entity.pdbx_description
1 polymer ?
#
loop_
_entity_poly.entity_id
_entity_poly.type
_entity_poly.pdbx_seq_one_letter_code
_entity_poly.pdbx_strand_id
1 'polypeptide(L)'
;MLNEYLREFHAKLTAKAEHLQTVANSAAASTADKAKALKEIGKLKKDLKELEDYEHKILYPLAARQLEIDLDDGVKVNYNKFGKALKKITGLTE
;
A
#
# COMPACT_ATOMS: atom_id res chain seq x y z
N MET A 1 -7.06 -11.08 -12.30
CA MET A 1 -7.10 -9.60 -12.41
C MET A 1 -5.91 -9.04 -11.64
N LEU A 2 -5.19 -8.07 -12.18
CA LEU A 2 -3.86 -7.59 -11.73
C LEU A 2 -3.82 -6.86 -10.36
N ASN A 3 -4.84 -7.04 -9.50
CA ASN A 3 -5.04 -6.31 -8.24
C ASN A 3 -4.91 -7.19 -6.98
N GLU A 4 -4.52 -8.46 -7.10
CA GLU A 4 -4.46 -9.34 -5.92
C GLU A 4 -3.35 -8.94 -4.95
N TYR A 5 -2.17 -8.53 -5.41
CA TYR A 5 -1.05 -8.24 -4.50
C TYR A 5 -1.32 -7.12 -3.50
N LEU A 6 -1.84 -5.97 -3.95
CA LEU A 6 -2.08 -4.83 -3.07
C LEU A 6 -3.26 -5.11 -2.12
N ARG A 7 -4.33 -5.71 -2.63
CA ARG A 7 -5.54 -6.01 -1.85
C ARG A 7 -5.31 -7.11 -0.83
N GLU A 8 -4.57 -8.16 -1.20
CA GLU A 8 -4.14 -9.18 -0.25
C GLU A 8 -3.22 -8.61 0.83
N PHE A 9 -2.29 -7.72 0.45
CA PHE A 9 -1.42 -7.08 1.42
C PHE A 9 -2.22 -6.21 2.39
N HIS A 10 -3.15 -5.39 1.89
CA HIS A 10 -4.08 -4.63 2.71
C HIS A 10 -4.87 -5.54 3.66
N ALA A 11 -5.47 -6.61 3.15
CA ALA A 11 -6.22 -7.57 3.96
C ALA A 11 -5.38 -8.20 5.09
N LYS A 12 -4.12 -8.56 4.81
CA LYS A 12 -3.18 -9.09 5.81
C LYS A 12 -2.86 -8.05 6.89
N LEU A 13 -2.67 -6.79 6.53
CA LEU A 13 -2.43 -5.71 7.51
C LEU A 13 -3.68 -5.42 8.36
N THR A 14 -4.87 -5.42 7.75
CA THR A 14 -6.15 -5.28 8.47
C THR A 14 -6.34 -6.41 9.47
N ALA A 15 -6.20 -7.67 9.05
CA ALA A 15 -6.32 -8.83 9.93
C ALA A 15 -5.31 -8.79 11.08
N LYS A 16 -4.07 -8.36 10.82
CA LYS A 16 -3.06 -8.17 11.88
C LYS A 16 -3.48 -7.09 12.87
N ALA A 17 -4.03 -5.96 12.40
CA ALA A 17 -4.49 -4.87 13.26
C ALA A 17 -5.67 -5.32 14.14
N GLU A 18 -6.62 -6.08 13.59
CA GLU A 18 -7.76 -6.65 14.33
C GLU A 18 -7.31 -7.65 15.40
N HIS A 19 -6.36 -8.52 15.06
CA HIS A 19 -5.77 -9.44 16.03
C HIS A 19 -5.10 -8.70 17.19
N LEU A 20 -4.28 -7.69 16.89
CA LEU A 20 -3.64 -6.87 17.92
C LEU A 20 -4.66 -6.09 18.76
N GLN A 21 -5.77 -5.67 18.17
CA GLN A 21 -6.85 -5.00 18.90
C GLN A 21 -7.48 -5.96 19.92
N THR A 22 -7.62 -7.23 19.56
CA THR A 22 -8.09 -8.28 20.49
C THR A 22 -7.11 -8.48 21.64
N VAL A 23 -5.79 -8.50 21.36
CA VAL A 23 -4.75 -8.57 22.41
C VAL A 23 -4.82 -7.35 23.34
N ALA A 24 -4.95 -6.14 22.79
CA ALA A 24 -5.04 -4.90 23.57
C ALA A 24 -6.27 -4.90 24.51
N ASN A 25 -7.38 -5.50 24.07
CA ASN A 25 -8.63 -5.57 24.84
C ASN A 25 -8.68 -6.74 25.82
N SER A 26 -7.77 -7.71 25.71
CA SER A 26 -7.77 -8.91 26.55
C SER A 26 -7.50 -8.57 28.03
N ALA A 27 -8.33 -9.12 28.92
CA ALA A 27 -8.10 -9.01 30.37
C ALA A 27 -6.85 -9.78 30.84
N ALA A 28 -6.44 -10.81 30.09
CA ALA A 28 -5.28 -11.65 30.41
C ALA A 28 -3.94 -11.06 29.93
N ALA A 29 -3.95 -10.05 29.06
CA ALA A 29 -2.74 -9.43 28.54
C ALA A 29 -2.11 -8.48 29.57
N SER A 30 -0.78 -8.49 29.67
CA SER A 30 -0.05 -7.55 30.53
C SER A 30 -0.18 -6.11 30.04
N THR A 31 0.01 -5.13 30.92
CA THR A 31 0.02 -3.71 30.54
C THR A 31 1.06 -3.41 29.46
N ALA A 32 2.22 -4.06 29.52
CA ALA A 32 3.28 -3.91 28.51
C ALA A 32 2.85 -4.44 27.14
N ASP A 33 2.19 -5.61 27.10
CA ASP A 33 1.68 -6.20 25.86
C ASP A 33 0.59 -5.34 25.23
N LYS A 34 -0.32 -4.79 26.04
CA LYS A 34 -1.35 -3.86 25.58
C LYS A 34 -0.73 -2.60 24.96
N ALA A 35 0.25 -1.99 25.62
CA ALA A 35 0.94 -0.81 25.10
C ALA A 35 1.68 -1.11 23.78
N LYS A 36 2.33 -2.28 23.68
CA LYS A 36 3.00 -2.72 22.44
C LYS A 36 2.00 -2.96 21.31
N ALA A 37 0.86 -3.61 21.60
CA ALA A 37 -0.19 -3.85 20.63
C ALA A 37 -0.78 -2.54 20.09
N LEU A 38 -1.12 -1.58 20.96
CA LEU A 38 -1.63 -0.27 20.56
C LEU A 38 -0.63 0.51 19.70
N LYS A 39 0.66 0.47 20.03
CA LYS A 39 1.71 1.10 19.22
C LYS A 39 1.78 0.51 17.81
N GLU A 40 1.72 -0.82 17.70
CA GLU A 40 1.77 -1.50 16.42
C GLU A 40 0.51 -1.27 15.58
N ILE A 41 -0.69 -1.25 16.21
CA ILE A 41 -1.94 -0.86 15.56
C ILE A 41 -1.82 0.56 14.96
N GLY A 42 -1.22 1.49 15.70
CA GLY A 42 -1.00 2.86 15.21
C GLY A 42 -0.15 2.90 13.93
N LYS A 43 0.90 2.07 13.85
CA LYS A 43 1.71 1.95 12.63
C LYS A 43 0.91 1.33 11.48
N LEU A 44 0.24 0.21 11.73
CA LEU A 44 -0.55 -0.48 10.72
C LEU A 44 -1.66 0.41 10.14
N LYS A 45 -2.31 1.23 10.98
CA LYS A 45 -3.30 2.21 10.51
C LYS A 45 -2.70 3.26 9.59
N LYS A 46 -1.48 3.73 9.87
CA LYS A 46 -0.76 4.65 8.98
C LYS A 46 -0.44 3.98 7.64
N ASP A 47 0.08 2.76 7.68
CA ASP A 47 0.44 2.01 6.48
C ASP A 47 -0.83 1.73 5.62
N LEU A 48 -1.93 1.30 6.24
CA LEU A 48 -3.22 1.10 5.56
C LEU A 48 -3.72 2.39 4.89
N LYS A 49 -3.63 3.54 5.57
CA LYS A 49 -4.00 4.85 5.00
C LYS A 49 -3.14 5.18 3.78
N GLU A 50 -1.84 4.90 3.83
CA GLU A 50 -0.92 5.13 2.71
C GLU A 50 -1.26 4.26 1.51
N LEU A 51 -1.58 2.98 1.74
CA LEU A 51 -2.01 2.06 0.67
C LEU A 51 -3.33 2.52 0.03
N GLU A 52 -4.32 2.90 0.84
CA GLU A 52 -5.60 3.45 0.36
C GLU A 52 -5.39 4.73 -0.46
N ASP A 53 -4.60 5.66 0.06
CA ASP A 53 -4.28 6.90 -0.64
C ASP A 53 -3.56 6.65 -1.96
N TYR A 54 -2.63 5.71 -2.01
CA TYR A 54 -1.93 5.31 -3.23
C TYR A 54 -2.90 4.71 -4.26
N GLU A 55 -3.77 3.79 -3.85
CA GLU A 55 -4.77 3.17 -4.74
C GLU A 55 -5.73 4.24 -5.31
N HIS A 56 -6.29 5.09 -4.45
CA HIS A 56 -7.28 6.10 -4.85
C HIS A 56 -6.71 7.27 -5.63
N LYS A 57 -5.54 7.79 -5.24
CA LYS A 57 -4.97 9.02 -5.83
C LYS A 57 -4.07 8.74 -7.03
N ILE A 58 -3.53 7.53 -7.14
CA ILE A 58 -2.53 7.19 -8.17
C ILE A 58 -3.04 6.08 -9.08
N LEU A 59 -3.33 4.89 -8.54
CA LEU A 59 -3.65 3.73 -9.38
C LEU A 59 -5.00 3.85 -10.08
N TYR A 60 -6.08 4.21 -9.39
CA TYR A 60 -7.41 4.31 -10.02
C TYR A 60 -7.47 5.36 -11.13
N PRO A 61 -6.93 6.59 -10.98
CA PRO A 61 -6.88 7.56 -12.08
C PRO A 61 -6.03 7.10 -13.26
N LEU A 62 -4.97 6.32 -13.04
CA LEU A 62 -4.16 5.74 -14.11
C LEU A 62 -4.92 4.62 -14.84
N ALA A 63 -5.55 3.71 -14.09
CA ALA A 63 -6.33 2.62 -14.65
C ALA A 63 -7.52 3.13 -15.49
N ALA A 64 -8.22 4.15 -14.99
CA ALA A 64 -9.34 4.77 -15.70
C ALA A 64 -8.92 5.44 -17.02
N ARG A 65 -7.67 5.93 -17.12
CA ARG A 65 -7.13 6.54 -18.35
C ARG A 65 -6.77 5.51 -19.42
N GLN A 66 -6.62 4.23 -19.07
CA GLN A 66 -6.22 3.16 -19.99
C GLN A 66 -5.03 3.57 -20.87
N LEU A 67 -3.95 4.03 -20.23
CA LEU A 67 -2.77 4.54 -20.93
C LEU A 67 -2.23 3.47 -21.90
N GLU A 68 -2.07 3.88 -23.15
CA GLU A 68 -1.49 3.05 -24.20
C GLU A 68 0.03 2.95 -24.02
N ILE A 69 0.53 1.72 -24.16
CA ILE A 69 1.97 1.42 -24.20
C ILE A 69 2.30 0.86 -25.58
N ASP A 70 3.22 1.52 -26.26
CA ASP A 70 3.85 0.98 -27.47
C ASP A 70 5.16 0.33 -27.03
N LEU A 71 5.38 -0.94 -27.35
CA LEU A 71 6.60 -1.62 -26.93
C LEU A 71 7.83 -1.12 -27.70
N ASP A 72 7.64 -0.55 -28.89
CA ASP A 72 8.72 0.01 -29.70
C ASP A 72 9.24 1.35 -29.14
N ASP A 73 8.45 2.07 -28.34
CA ASP A 73 8.86 3.26 -27.58
C ASP A 73 9.97 2.94 -26.54
N GLY A 74 10.11 1.67 -26.18
CA GLY A 74 11.11 1.21 -25.21
C GLY A 74 10.83 1.62 -23.76
N VAL A 75 11.75 1.22 -22.87
CA VAL A 75 11.53 1.33 -21.41
C VAL A 75 11.49 2.78 -20.93
N LYS A 76 12.40 3.65 -21.41
CA LYS A 76 12.50 5.02 -20.92
C LYS A 76 11.18 5.78 -21.15
N VAL A 77 10.65 5.72 -22.35
CA VAL A 77 9.41 6.44 -22.69
C VAL A 77 8.23 5.86 -21.92
N ASN A 78 8.04 4.54 -21.94
CA ASN A 78 6.91 3.91 -21.26
C ASN A 78 6.96 4.04 -19.73
N TYR A 79 8.14 3.99 -19.11
CA TYR A 79 8.27 4.15 -17.66
C TYR A 79 7.79 5.52 -17.20
N ASN A 80 8.11 6.56 -17.96
CA ASN A 80 7.70 7.92 -17.65
C ASN A 80 6.18 8.15 -17.81
N LYS A 81 5.46 7.33 -18.60
CA LYS A 81 3.99 7.41 -18.73
C LYS A 81 3.25 7.12 -17.41
N PHE A 82 3.83 6.32 -16.52
CA PHE A 82 3.19 5.91 -15.25
C PHE A 82 3.47 6.87 -14.08
N GLY A 83 4.39 7.83 -14.25
CA GLY A 83 4.67 8.89 -13.27
C GLY A 83 4.85 8.37 -11.84
N LYS A 84 4.06 8.91 -10.90
CA LYS A 84 4.16 8.59 -9.46
C LYS A 84 3.73 7.16 -9.10
N ALA A 85 3.15 6.39 -10.02
CA ALA A 85 2.89 4.98 -9.76
C ALA A 85 4.18 4.16 -9.68
N LEU A 86 5.24 4.60 -10.38
CA LEU A 86 6.52 3.93 -10.40
C LEU A 86 7.56 4.69 -9.59
N LYS A 87 8.58 3.95 -9.13
CA LYS A 87 9.68 4.50 -8.36
C LYS A 87 10.55 5.39 -9.27
N LYS A 88 11.01 6.53 -8.77
CA LYS A 88 11.99 7.32 -9.53
C LYS A 88 13.28 6.53 -9.75
N ILE A 89 13.75 6.47 -10.99
CA ILE A 89 15.03 5.86 -11.38
C ILE A 89 15.94 6.95 -11.95
N THR A 90 17.05 7.22 -11.26
CA THR A 90 18.05 8.20 -11.72
C THR A 90 18.59 7.79 -13.09
N GLY A 91 18.59 8.72 -14.05
CA GLY A 91 19.05 8.48 -15.43
C GLY A 91 17.99 7.90 -16.37
N LEU A 92 16.81 7.52 -15.86
CA LEU A 92 15.69 7.02 -16.67
C LEU A 92 14.46 7.93 -16.57
N THR A 93 14.14 8.38 -15.35
CA THR A 93 13.02 9.27 -15.09
C THR A 93 13.41 10.71 -15.37
N GLU A 94 12.62 11.41 -16.18
CA GLU A 94 12.80 12.84 -16.49
C GLU A 94 12.16 13.73 -15.42
#